data_AF-A0A2N1RDQ4-F1
#
_entry.id   AF-A0A2N1RDQ4-F1
#
_cell.length_a   1.000
_cell.length_b   1.000
_cell.length_c   1.000
_cell.angle_alpha   90.00
_cell.angle_beta   90.00
_cell.angle_gamma   90.00
#
_symmetry.space_group_name_H-M   'P 1'
#
loop_
_entity.id
_entity.type
_entity.pdbx_description
1 polymer ?
#
loop_
_entity_poly.entity_id
_entity_poly.type
_entity_poly.pdbx_seq_one_letter_code
_entity_poly.pdbx_strand_id
1 'polypeptide(L)'
;ESARTKSGLVSLIIPCLTGNMVYALIKLGFLEDERLGKAIEWILTYQRSDDGEERPPLGEMYDRYRSCWGSHSCHMGVAKTLKALSAIPEPKRDARVNAKIQELADYFLKHRIYKKSHHPEEIAKPGWMKFGFPLMYQSDALEMLDIFASLKIHAPELDDTIDLVRRKQTVEGVWNLENSYSDRMLVTIEHKGKPSKWITLRAVRALREYR
;
A
#
# COMPACT_ATOMS: atom_id res chain seq x y z
N GLU A 1 10.08 -21.42 -5.36
CA GLU A 1 9.44 -22.63 -4.79
C GLU A 1 10.54 -23.53 -4.23
N SER A 2 10.32 -24.17 -3.09
CA SER A 2 11.24 -25.18 -2.56
C SER A 2 11.26 -26.39 -3.48
N ALA A 3 12.43 -26.74 -4.03
CA ALA A 3 12.58 -27.94 -4.87
C ALA A 3 12.19 -29.23 -4.14
N ARG A 4 12.24 -29.23 -2.80
CA ARG A 4 11.93 -30.39 -1.94
C ARG A 4 10.46 -30.51 -1.60
N THR A 5 9.82 -29.41 -1.20
CA THR A 5 8.46 -29.43 -0.63
C THR A 5 7.41 -28.90 -1.59
N LYS A 6 7.82 -28.36 -2.75
CA LYS A 6 6.94 -27.70 -3.72
C LYS A 6 6.06 -26.61 -3.10
N SER A 7 6.56 -25.99 -2.04
CA SER A 7 5.88 -24.96 -1.26
C SER A 7 6.71 -23.68 -1.21
N GLY A 8 6.06 -22.57 -0.83
CA GLY A 8 6.75 -21.34 -0.47
C GLY A 8 7.68 -21.58 0.72
N LEU A 9 8.85 -20.94 0.70
CA LEU A 9 9.79 -20.96 1.82
C LEU A 9 9.40 -19.85 2.80
N VAL A 10 9.20 -20.21 4.07
CA VAL A 10 8.77 -19.28 5.13
C VAL A 10 9.76 -18.13 5.29
N SER A 11 11.06 -18.42 5.23
CA SER A 11 12.13 -17.41 5.25
C SER A 11 12.17 -16.47 4.04
N LEU A 12 11.43 -16.74 2.97
CA LEU A 12 11.42 -15.92 1.74
C LEU A 12 10.20 -15.02 1.60
N ILE A 13 9.38 -14.89 2.64
CA ILE A 13 8.16 -14.09 2.56
C ILE A 13 8.49 -12.59 2.58
N ILE A 14 8.03 -11.90 1.54
CA ILE A 14 8.09 -10.44 1.42
C ILE A 14 6.64 -9.91 1.44
N PRO A 15 6.22 -9.20 2.50
CA PRO A 15 4.81 -8.85 2.70
C PRO A 15 4.20 -8.02 1.57
N CYS A 16 4.99 -7.12 0.97
CA CYS A 16 4.47 -6.27 -0.11
C CYS A 16 4.16 -7.04 -1.40
N LEU A 17 4.86 -8.15 -1.66
CA LEU A 17 4.57 -9.04 -2.79
C LEU A 17 3.30 -9.84 -2.53
N THR A 18 3.13 -10.36 -1.31
CA THR A 18 1.89 -11.03 -0.90
C THR A 18 0.69 -10.11 -1.06
N GLY A 19 0.75 -8.88 -0.54
CA GLY A 19 -0.34 -7.91 -0.67
C GLY A 19 -0.68 -7.58 -2.13
N ASN A 20 0.32 -7.36 -2.98
CA ASN A 20 0.08 -7.14 -4.41
C ASN A 20 -0.58 -8.34 -5.10
N MET A 21 -0.15 -9.57 -4.80
CA MET A 21 -0.74 -10.77 -5.37
C MET A 21 -2.19 -10.96 -4.92
N VAL A 22 -2.47 -10.76 -3.63
CA VAL A 22 -3.83 -10.82 -3.09
C VAL A 22 -4.72 -9.78 -3.77
N TYR A 23 -4.27 -8.52 -3.84
CA TYR A 23 -5.01 -7.46 -4.54
C TYR A 23 -5.33 -7.85 -6.00
N ALA A 24 -4.31 -8.30 -6.75
CA ALA A 24 -4.48 -8.63 -8.16
C ALA A 24 -5.48 -9.77 -8.37
N LEU A 25 -5.39 -10.84 -7.57
CA LEU A 25 -6.30 -11.99 -7.66
C LEU A 25 -7.74 -11.62 -7.28
N ILE A 26 -7.94 -10.76 -6.28
CA ILE A 26 -9.28 -10.22 -5.98
C ILE A 26 -9.82 -9.45 -7.18
N LYS A 27 -9.02 -8.56 -7.79
CA LYS A 27 -9.44 -7.78 -8.96
C LYS A 27 -9.71 -8.64 -10.21
N LEU A 28 -9.10 -9.81 -10.30
CA LEU A 28 -9.34 -10.79 -11.36
C LEU A 28 -10.52 -11.74 -11.07
N GLY A 29 -11.23 -11.56 -9.95
CA GLY A 29 -12.45 -12.33 -9.64
C GLY A 29 -12.22 -13.61 -8.83
N PHE A 30 -11.01 -13.84 -8.31
CA PHE A 30 -10.67 -15.07 -7.58
C PHE A 30 -10.92 -14.99 -6.07
N LEU A 31 -11.80 -14.10 -5.59
CA LEU A 31 -12.04 -13.89 -4.16
C LEU A 31 -12.42 -15.20 -3.42
N GLU A 32 -13.16 -16.08 -4.08
CA GLU A 32 -13.61 -17.37 -3.52
C GLU A 32 -12.57 -18.51 -3.64
N ASP A 33 -11.39 -18.25 -4.20
CA ASP A 33 -10.33 -19.26 -4.32
C ASP A 33 -9.70 -19.55 -2.95
N GLU A 34 -9.69 -20.81 -2.53
CA GLU A 34 -9.14 -21.22 -1.22
C GLU A 34 -7.68 -20.82 -1.00
N ARG A 35 -6.87 -20.77 -2.07
CA ARG A 35 -5.46 -20.37 -1.98
C ARG A 35 -5.34 -18.88 -1.68
N LEU A 36 -6.25 -18.08 -2.24
CA LEU A 36 -6.35 -16.67 -1.91
C LEU A 36 -6.83 -16.48 -0.48
N GLY A 37 -7.80 -17.28 -0.03
CA GLY A 37 -8.24 -17.31 1.37
C GLY A 37 -7.07 -17.55 2.34
N LYS A 38 -6.18 -18.51 2.05
CA LYS A 38 -4.95 -18.75 2.84
C LYS A 38 -3.99 -17.56 2.84
N ALA A 39 -3.89 -16.84 1.72
CA ALA A 39 -3.04 -15.65 1.64
C ALA A 39 -3.64 -14.46 2.41
N ILE A 40 -4.97 -14.30 2.40
CA ILE A 40 -5.67 -13.31 3.24
C ILE A 40 -5.47 -13.65 4.71
N GLU A 41 -5.70 -14.91 5.11
CA GLU A 41 -5.46 -15.37 6.49
C GLU A 41 -4.01 -15.13 6.95
N TRP A 42 -3.05 -15.32 6.04
CA TRP A 42 -1.66 -14.97 6.31
C TRP A 42 -1.50 -13.47 6.61
N ILE A 43 -2.11 -12.57 5.82
CA ILE A 43 -2.08 -11.12 6.08
C ILE A 43 -2.70 -10.82 7.46
N LEU A 44 -3.87 -11.39 7.76
CA LEU A 44 -4.57 -11.15 9.02
C LEU A 44 -3.77 -11.59 10.25
N THR A 45 -2.98 -12.66 10.10
CA THR A 45 -2.25 -13.28 11.21
C THR A 45 -0.84 -12.70 11.38
N TYR A 46 -0.15 -12.41 10.29
CA TYR A 46 1.30 -12.17 10.30
C TYR A 46 1.73 -10.80 9.81
N GLN A 47 0.87 -10.07 9.08
CA GLN A 47 1.22 -8.69 8.74
C GLN A 47 1.22 -7.84 10.00
N ARG A 48 2.35 -7.20 10.24
CA ARG A 48 2.58 -6.26 11.34
C ARG A 48 2.49 -4.81 10.86
N SER A 49 2.30 -3.90 11.79
CA SER A 49 2.31 -2.44 11.57
C SER A 49 3.07 -1.75 12.70
N ASP A 50 4.25 -2.30 13.00
CA ASP A 50 5.10 -1.85 14.09
C ASP A 50 5.72 -0.49 13.80
N ASP A 51 5.91 0.28 14.86
CA ASP A 51 6.58 1.57 14.78
C ASP A 51 7.57 1.75 15.94
N GLY A 52 8.55 0.85 16.02
CA GLY A 52 9.66 0.93 16.97
C GLY A 52 9.55 -0.03 18.14
N GLU A 53 8.93 -1.19 17.93
CA GLU A 53 8.73 -2.19 18.98
C GLU A 53 10.07 -2.69 19.53
N GLU A 54 10.21 -2.68 20.86
CA GLU A 54 11.45 -3.10 21.54
C GLU A 54 11.73 -4.59 21.36
N ARG A 55 10.66 -5.40 21.29
CA ARG A 55 10.73 -6.87 21.20
C ARG A 55 9.87 -7.37 20.04
N PRO A 56 10.31 -7.14 18.79
CA PRO A 56 9.59 -7.64 17.63
C PRO A 56 9.55 -9.19 17.66
N PRO A 57 8.45 -9.81 17.21
CA PRO A 57 8.35 -11.26 17.01
C PRO A 57 9.58 -11.85 16.31
N LEU A 58 10.04 -12.99 16.85
CA LEU A 58 11.13 -13.79 16.31
C LEU A 58 10.58 -15.00 15.56
N GLY A 59 11.37 -15.52 14.63
CA GLY A 59 11.05 -16.75 13.91
C GLY A 59 11.46 -16.68 12.45
N GLU A 60 11.51 -17.85 11.81
CA GLU A 60 12.11 -18.02 10.47
C GLU A 60 11.60 -17.01 9.42
N MET A 61 10.31 -16.64 9.50
CA MET A 61 9.71 -15.65 8.61
C MET A 61 10.23 -14.23 8.80
N TYR A 62 10.47 -13.84 10.05
CA TYR A 62 10.87 -12.48 10.44
C TYR A 62 12.39 -12.28 10.39
N ASP A 63 13.16 -13.35 10.56
CA ASP A 63 14.60 -13.26 10.79
C ASP A 63 15.42 -12.82 9.57
N ARG A 64 14.97 -13.17 8.35
CA ARG A 64 15.74 -12.94 7.12
C ARG A 64 15.66 -11.50 6.61
N TYR A 65 14.45 -10.98 6.39
CA TYR A 65 14.26 -9.66 5.78
C TYR A 65 14.06 -8.58 6.85
N ARG A 66 15.14 -8.22 7.55
CA ARG A 66 15.12 -7.17 8.59
C ARG A 66 14.58 -5.83 8.10
N SER A 67 14.74 -5.50 6.82
CA SER A 67 14.16 -4.30 6.22
C SER A 67 12.63 -4.31 6.15
N CYS A 68 12.00 -5.49 6.21
CA CYS A 68 10.55 -5.69 6.23
C CYS A 68 10.02 -5.92 7.66
N TRP A 69 10.77 -6.67 8.46
CA TRP A 69 10.32 -7.27 9.72
C TRP A 69 11.09 -6.76 10.96
N GLY A 70 11.78 -5.62 10.85
CA GLY A 70 12.54 -5.01 11.93
C GLY A 70 11.68 -4.53 13.10
N SER A 71 12.25 -3.67 13.94
CA SER A 71 11.49 -2.98 15.00
C SER A 71 10.41 -2.05 14.44
N HIS A 72 10.65 -1.50 13.24
CA HIS A 72 9.62 -0.83 12.45
C HIS A 72 9.23 -1.71 11.28
N SER A 73 7.93 -1.88 11.08
CA SER A 73 7.37 -2.50 9.88
C SER A 73 7.69 -1.63 8.66
N CYS A 74 8.02 -2.26 7.53
CA CYS A 74 8.27 -1.46 6.33
C CYS A 74 6.95 -0.90 5.78
N HIS A 75 6.93 0.40 5.50
CA HIS A 75 5.77 1.06 4.88
C HIS A 75 5.25 0.32 3.64
N MET A 76 6.13 -0.31 2.85
CA MET A 76 5.70 -1.04 1.66
C MET A 76 4.88 -2.28 1.97
N GLY A 77 5.26 -3.03 3.02
CA GLY A 77 4.52 -4.20 3.46
C GLY A 77 3.11 -3.80 3.88
N VAL A 78 3.04 -2.88 4.85
CA VAL A 78 1.78 -2.34 5.38
C VAL A 78 0.89 -1.75 4.27
N ALA A 79 1.45 -0.95 3.35
CA ALA A 79 0.70 -0.33 2.27
C ALA A 79 0.04 -1.36 1.35
N LYS A 80 0.80 -2.37 0.91
CA LYS A 80 0.29 -3.35 -0.06
C LYS A 80 -0.66 -4.35 0.58
N THR A 81 -0.50 -4.67 1.86
CA THR A 81 -1.49 -5.49 2.57
C THR A 81 -2.77 -4.72 2.88
N LEU A 82 -2.68 -3.44 3.24
CA LEU A 82 -3.87 -2.59 3.37
C LEU A 82 -4.60 -2.51 2.02
N LYS A 83 -3.88 -2.22 0.93
CA LYS A 83 -4.41 -2.23 -0.44
C LYS A 83 -5.13 -3.53 -0.78
N ALA A 84 -4.56 -4.67 -0.38
CA ALA A 84 -5.14 -5.98 -0.62
C ALA A 84 -6.48 -6.17 0.11
N LEU A 85 -6.53 -5.88 1.41
CA LEU A 85 -7.74 -6.02 2.21
C LEU A 85 -8.83 -5.02 1.78
N SER A 86 -8.46 -3.78 1.43
CA SER A 86 -9.39 -2.79 0.89
C SER A 86 -10.03 -3.21 -0.45
N ALA A 87 -9.41 -4.15 -1.18
CA ALA A 87 -9.97 -4.68 -2.42
C ALA A 87 -11.12 -5.68 -2.20
N ILE A 88 -11.24 -6.27 -1.00
CA ILE A 88 -12.37 -7.13 -0.63
C ILE A 88 -13.64 -6.26 -0.61
N PRO A 89 -14.74 -6.63 -1.29
CA PRO A 89 -16.00 -5.88 -1.23
C PRO A 89 -16.52 -5.78 0.21
N GLU A 90 -17.03 -4.60 0.60
CA GLU A 90 -17.49 -4.33 1.98
C GLU A 90 -18.45 -5.40 2.54
N PRO A 91 -19.47 -5.89 1.79
CA PRO A 91 -20.35 -6.95 2.30
C PRO A 91 -19.68 -8.31 2.53
N LYS A 92 -18.46 -8.51 2.03
CA LYS A 92 -17.66 -9.74 2.16
C LYS A 92 -16.54 -9.61 3.19
N ARG A 93 -16.43 -8.47 3.88
CA ARG A 93 -15.44 -8.28 4.94
C ARG A 93 -16.02 -8.75 6.27
N ASP A 94 -15.37 -9.71 6.90
CA ASP A 94 -15.69 -10.10 8.26
C ASP A 94 -15.07 -9.15 9.30
N ALA A 95 -15.32 -9.42 10.58
CA ALA A 95 -14.81 -8.63 11.68
C ALA A 95 -13.27 -8.60 11.75
N ARG A 96 -12.58 -9.69 11.40
CA ARG A 96 -11.10 -9.77 11.43
C ARG A 96 -10.49 -8.95 10.31
N VAL A 97 -11.07 -9.00 9.12
CA VAL A 97 -10.67 -8.17 7.98
C VAL A 97 -10.85 -6.69 8.31
N ASN A 98 -12.00 -6.29 8.86
CA ASN A 98 -12.24 -4.89 9.22
C ASN A 98 -11.30 -4.42 10.33
N ALA A 99 -11.06 -5.24 11.37
CA ALA A 99 -10.11 -4.91 12.43
C ALA A 99 -8.68 -4.74 11.89
N LYS A 100 -8.23 -5.64 10.99
CA LYS A 100 -6.90 -5.51 10.39
C LYS A 100 -6.81 -4.30 9.45
N ILE A 101 -7.86 -3.97 8.69
CA ILE A 101 -7.91 -2.74 7.89
C ILE A 101 -7.72 -1.52 8.78
N GLN A 102 -8.43 -1.46 9.92
CA GLN A 102 -8.32 -0.34 10.86
C GLN A 102 -6.90 -0.25 11.44
N GLU A 103 -6.32 -1.35 11.92
CA GLU A 103 -4.95 -1.41 12.45
C GLU A 103 -3.92 -0.87 11.43
N LEU A 104 -3.99 -1.32 10.19
CA LEU A 104 -3.07 -0.88 9.13
C LEU A 104 -3.33 0.58 8.72
N ALA A 105 -4.58 1.06 8.79
CA ALA A 105 -4.91 2.45 8.54
C ALA A 105 -4.38 3.36 9.64
N ASP A 106 -4.55 2.98 10.92
CA ASP A 106 -4.07 3.73 12.09
C ASP A 106 -2.55 3.92 12.04
N TYR A 107 -1.81 2.89 11.60
CA TYR A 107 -0.38 3.04 11.31
C TYR A 107 -0.13 4.19 10.32
N PHE A 108 -0.80 4.21 9.17
CA PHE A 108 -0.61 5.28 8.20
C PHE A 108 -1.09 6.65 8.69
N LEU A 109 -2.11 6.71 9.54
CA LEU A 109 -2.52 7.96 10.20
C LEU A 109 -1.42 8.49 11.15
N LYS A 110 -0.83 7.62 11.97
CA LYS A 110 0.35 7.97 12.82
C LYS A 110 1.49 8.54 11.99
N HIS A 111 1.69 8.01 10.79
CA HIS A 111 2.69 8.45 9.83
C HIS A 111 2.25 9.58 8.89
N ARG A 112 1.04 10.14 9.05
CA ARG A 112 0.45 11.14 8.13
C ARG A 112 0.68 10.75 6.66
N ILE A 113 0.42 9.47 6.36
CA ILE A 113 0.69 8.72 5.12
C ILE A 113 2.19 8.56 4.77
N TYR A 114 2.96 9.64 4.69
CA TYR A 114 4.32 9.64 4.12
C TYR A 114 5.39 10.29 5.01
N LYS A 115 5.03 10.70 6.22
CA LYS A 115 5.91 11.35 7.20
C LYS A 115 6.42 10.37 8.26
N LYS A 116 7.41 10.78 9.03
CA LYS A 116 7.86 10.01 10.21
C LYS A 116 6.86 10.21 11.34
N SER A 117 6.55 9.14 12.07
CA SER A 117 5.61 9.16 13.20
C SER A 117 6.08 10.01 14.36
N HIS A 118 7.38 9.93 14.70
CA HIS A 118 7.99 10.69 15.80
C HIS A 118 8.48 12.08 15.39
N HIS A 119 8.55 12.36 14.08
CA HIS A 119 9.05 13.61 13.49
C HIS A 119 8.14 14.02 12.31
N PRO A 120 6.91 14.49 12.57
CA PRO A 120 5.89 14.77 11.55
C PRO A 120 6.21 15.95 10.63
N GLU A 121 7.34 16.63 10.82
CA GLU A 121 7.94 17.59 9.91
C GLU A 121 8.83 16.92 8.85
N GLU A 122 9.25 15.68 9.08
CA GLU A 122 10.15 14.94 8.22
C GLU A 122 9.42 13.91 7.34
N ILE A 123 9.89 13.78 6.11
CA ILE A 123 9.38 12.78 5.16
C ILE A 123 10.07 11.44 5.40
N ALA A 124 9.29 10.38 5.64
CA ALA A 124 9.83 9.03 5.85
C ALA A 124 10.42 8.44 4.56
N LYS A 125 9.78 8.71 3.42
CA LYS A 125 10.19 8.23 2.09
C LYS A 125 10.00 9.29 1.01
N PRO A 126 11.06 10.03 0.60
CA PRO A 126 10.94 11.09 -0.40
C PRO A 126 10.32 10.63 -1.74
N GLY A 127 10.50 9.37 -2.11
CA GLY A 127 9.87 8.78 -3.30
C GLY A 127 8.34 8.80 -3.29
N TRP A 128 7.70 8.81 -2.11
CA TRP A 128 6.24 8.80 -1.98
C TRP A 128 5.60 10.14 -2.36
N MET A 129 6.40 11.20 -2.49
CA MET A 129 5.94 12.50 -2.99
C MET A 129 5.95 12.59 -4.52
N LYS A 130 6.35 11.53 -5.24
CA LYS A 130 6.41 11.49 -6.71
C LYS A 130 5.34 10.53 -7.21
N PHE A 131 4.21 11.06 -7.67
CA PHE A 131 3.08 10.23 -8.07
C PHE A 131 3.41 9.41 -9.31
N GLY A 132 3.13 8.10 -9.24
CA GLY A 132 3.60 7.15 -10.23
C GLY A 132 2.61 6.10 -10.69
N PHE A 133 2.84 5.63 -11.91
CA PHE A 133 2.08 4.55 -12.53
C PHE A 133 2.93 3.83 -13.60
N PRO A 134 2.85 2.48 -13.70
CA PRO A 134 2.27 1.59 -12.70
C PRO A 134 3.14 1.53 -11.43
N LEU A 135 2.54 1.12 -10.31
CA LEU A 135 3.24 0.91 -9.05
C LEU A 135 3.40 -0.60 -8.80
N MET A 136 4.64 -1.06 -8.66
CA MET A 136 4.98 -2.45 -8.36
C MET A 136 5.09 -2.65 -6.83
N TYR A 137 6.30 -2.94 -6.33
CA TYR A 137 6.55 -3.04 -4.89
C TYR A 137 6.58 -1.66 -4.20
N GLN A 138 6.81 -0.58 -4.94
CA GLN A 138 6.74 0.81 -4.45
C GLN A 138 5.29 1.33 -4.43
N SER A 139 5.06 2.34 -3.60
CA SER A 139 3.80 3.06 -3.42
C SER A 139 4.12 4.55 -3.37
N ASP A 140 3.09 5.37 -3.40
CA ASP A 140 3.18 6.81 -3.22
C ASP A 140 1.98 7.30 -2.40
N ALA A 141 2.05 8.57 -2.00
CA ALA A 141 1.02 9.17 -1.16
C ALA A 141 -0.35 9.24 -1.87
N LEU A 142 -0.39 9.26 -3.20
CA LEU A 142 -1.64 9.27 -3.95
C LEU A 142 -2.32 7.89 -3.95
N GLU A 143 -1.57 6.79 -4.12
CA GLU A 143 -2.10 5.44 -3.98
C GLU A 143 -2.68 5.23 -2.57
N MET A 144 -1.99 5.73 -1.54
CA MET A 144 -2.50 5.65 -0.17
C MET A 144 -3.76 6.49 0.02
N LEU A 145 -3.79 7.75 -0.44
CA LEU A 145 -4.98 8.60 -0.31
C LEU A 145 -6.20 7.99 -1.03
N ASP A 146 -5.97 7.40 -2.21
CA ASP A 146 -7.01 6.71 -2.98
C ASP A 146 -7.53 5.44 -2.27
N ILE A 147 -6.67 4.70 -1.57
CA ILE A 147 -7.08 3.59 -0.70
C ILE A 147 -7.93 4.10 0.47
N PHE A 148 -7.48 5.14 1.17
CA PHE A 148 -8.22 5.74 2.29
C PHE A 148 -9.58 6.27 1.85
N ALA A 149 -9.65 6.91 0.67
CA ALA A 149 -10.91 7.36 0.08
C ALA A 149 -11.85 6.18 -0.19
N SER A 150 -11.33 5.07 -0.73
CA SER A 150 -12.14 3.85 -0.97
C SER A 150 -12.67 3.19 0.31
N LEU A 151 -12.01 3.44 1.44
CA LEU A 151 -12.42 3.00 2.76
C LEU A 151 -13.29 4.03 3.50
N LYS A 152 -13.50 5.22 2.91
CA LYS A 152 -14.21 6.36 3.53
C LYS A 152 -13.62 6.77 4.88
N ILE A 153 -12.29 6.70 5.01
CA ILE A 153 -11.59 7.12 6.22
C ILE A 153 -11.30 8.61 6.13
N HIS A 154 -11.78 9.36 7.12
CA HIS A 154 -11.62 10.80 7.27
C HIS A 154 -10.88 11.09 8.58
N ALA A 155 -9.77 11.81 8.52
CA ALA A 155 -8.95 12.16 9.67
C ALA A 155 -8.08 13.39 9.37
N PRO A 156 -7.81 14.28 10.35
CA PRO A 156 -6.96 15.46 10.16
C PRO A 156 -5.52 15.13 9.68
N GLU A 157 -5.03 13.92 9.98
CA GLU A 157 -3.72 13.44 9.55
C GLU A 157 -3.61 13.27 8.03
N LEU A 158 -4.74 13.27 7.31
CA LEU A 158 -4.79 13.22 5.85
C LEU A 158 -4.62 14.59 5.18
N ASP A 159 -4.80 15.69 5.90
CA ASP A 159 -4.80 17.06 5.33
C ASP A 159 -3.51 17.36 4.57
N ASP A 160 -2.36 17.01 5.14
CA ASP A 160 -1.05 17.15 4.50
C ASP A 160 -0.99 16.45 3.13
N THR A 161 -1.59 15.26 3.04
CA THR A 161 -1.61 14.44 1.82
C THR A 161 -2.62 14.96 0.81
N ILE A 162 -3.81 15.36 1.27
CA ILE A 162 -4.85 15.98 0.44
C ILE A 162 -4.28 17.25 -0.21
N ASP A 163 -3.62 18.10 0.58
CA ASP A 163 -2.98 19.32 0.10
C ASP A 163 -1.81 19.05 -0.85
N LEU A 164 -1.01 18.01 -0.58
CA LEU A 164 0.04 17.57 -1.50
C LEU A 164 -0.55 17.18 -2.87
N VAL A 165 -1.67 16.46 -2.88
CA VAL A 165 -2.35 16.09 -4.13
C VAL A 165 -2.92 17.34 -4.82
N ARG A 166 -3.62 18.23 -4.10
CA ARG A 166 -4.18 19.48 -4.66
C ARG A 166 -3.10 20.37 -5.29
N ARG A 167 -1.99 20.61 -4.58
CA ARG A 167 -0.88 21.47 -5.06
C ARG A 167 -0.19 20.93 -6.32
N LYS A 168 -0.29 19.63 -6.59
CA LYS A 168 0.29 18.99 -7.77
C LYS A 168 -0.63 19.01 -9.00
N GLN A 169 -1.86 19.49 -8.87
CA GLN A 169 -2.74 19.69 -10.01
C GLN A 169 -2.20 20.81 -10.90
N THR A 170 -2.12 20.57 -12.20
CA THR A 170 -1.74 21.60 -13.17
C THR A 170 -2.89 22.57 -13.42
N VAL A 171 -2.61 23.66 -14.14
CA VAL A 171 -3.64 24.66 -14.51
C VAL A 171 -4.73 24.07 -15.41
N GLU A 172 -4.41 23.01 -16.16
CA GLU A 172 -5.35 22.24 -16.98
C GLU A 172 -6.18 21.24 -16.17
N GLY A 173 -6.00 21.18 -14.85
CA GLY A 173 -6.78 20.32 -13.96
C GLY A 173 -6.32 18.86 -13.93
N VAL A 174 -5.13 18.55 -14.43
CA VAL A 174 -4.56 17.19 -14.53
C VAL A 174 -3.32 17.03 -13.65
N TRP A 175 -2.79 15.81 -13.55
CA TRP A 175 -1.55 15.52 -12.80
C TRP A 175 -0.52 14.86 -13.72
N ASN A 176 0.75 15.22 -13.52
CA ASN A 176 1.87 14.66 -14.28
C ASN A 176 2.35 13.32 -13.70
N LEU A 177 2.90 12.46 -14.56
CA LEU A 177 3.57 11.22 -14.17
C LEU A 177 4.99 11.53 -13.66
N GLU A 178 5.23 11.47 -12.35
CA GLU A 178 6.53 11.82 -11.76
C GLU A 178 7.44 10.60 -11.54
N ASN A 179 6.84 9.41 -11.45
CA ASN A 179 7.55 8.15 -11.30
C ASN A 179 6.91 7.04 -12.15
N SER A 180 7.71 6.15 -12.73
CA SER A 180 7.18 5.06 -13.55
C SER A 180 8.18 3.92 -13.66
N TYR A 181 7.65 2.71 -13.86
CA TYR A 181 8.41 1.53 -14.26
C TYR A 181 8.27 1.22 -15.77
N SER A 182 7.77 2.17 -16.57
CA SER A 182 7.51 1.94 -18.01
C SER A 182 8.75 1.55 -18.81
N ASP A 183 9.95 1.92 -18.35
CA ASP A 183 11.25 1.53 -18.91
C ASP A 183 11.64 0.07 -18.60
N ARG A 184 10.95 -0.57 -17.65
CA ARG A 184 11.18 -1.96 -17.21
C ARG A 184 10.03 -2.89 -17.59
N MET A 185 9.15 -2.44 -18.49
CA MET A 185 8.00 -3.19 -18.97
C MET A 185 8.11 -3.42 -20.47
N LEU A 186 7.46 -4.48 -20.96
CA LEU A 186 7.39 -4.78 -22.39
C LEU A 186 6.69 -3.69 -23.20
N VAL A 187 5.81 -2.92 -22.55
CA VAL A 187 5.05 -1.83 -23.17
C VAL A 187 5.14 -0.60 -22.28
N THR A 188 5.43 0.54 -22.90
CA THR A 188 5.34 1.85 -22.25
C THR A 188 3.87 2.25 -22.13
N ILE A 189 3.43 2.54 -20.89
CA ILE A 189 2.04 2.99 -20.66
C ILE A 189 1.92 4.49 -20.91
N GLU A 190 2.78 5.29 -20.27
CA GLU A 190 2.80 6.76 -20.34
C GLU A 190 4.24 7.26 -20.12
N HIS A 191 4.51 8.52 -20.46
CA HIS A 191 5.85 9.10 -20.35
C HIS A 191 6.00 9.96 -19.09
N LYS A 192 7.10 9.76 -18.37
CA LYS A 192 7.45 10.56 -17.19
C LYS A 192 7.55 12.05 -17.55
N GLY A 193 7.03 12.90 -16.68
CA GLY A 193 6.97 14.36 -16.82
C GLY A 193 5.81 14.87 -17.68
N LYS A 194 4.99 13.98 -18.25
CA LYS A 194 3.80 14.36 -19.04
C LYS A 194 2.51 14.18 -18.22
N PRO A 195 1.42 14.88 -18.58
CA PRO A 195 0.10 14.63 -18.02
C PRO A 195 -0.28 13.15 -18.11
N SER A 196 -0.80 12.60 -17.02
CA SER A 196 -1.14 11.19 -16.89
C SER A 196 -2.62 11.00 -16.65
N LYS A 197 -3.24 10.12 -17.44
CA LYS A 197 -4.63 9.70 -17.25
C LYS A 197 -4.79 8.91 -15.96
N TRP A 198 -3.83 8.05 -15.65
CA TRP A 198 -3.88 7.19 -14.46
C TRP A 198 -3.70 7.95 -13.15
N ILE A 199 -2.74 8.89 -13.10
CA ILE A 199 -2.56 9.75 -11.93
C ILE A 199 -3.77 10.67 -11.77
N THR A 200 -4.24 11.27 -12.86
CA THR A 200 -5.43 12.16 -12.83
C THR A 200 -6.67 11.42 -12.34
N LEU A 201 -6.93 10.20 -12.84
CA LEU A 201 -8.07 9.40 -12.38
C LEU A 201 -8.04 9.13 -10.88
N ARG A 202 -6.88 8.71 -10.35
CA ARG A 202 -6.70 8.45 -8.91
C ARG A 202 -6.87 9.74 -8.10
N ALA A 203 -6.27 10.85 -8.53
CA ALA A 203 -6.36 12.12 -7.85
C ALA A 203 -7.80 12.64 -7.79
N VAL A 204 -8.51 12.64 -8.92
CA VAL A 204 -9.92 13.07 -8.96
C VAL A 204 -10.80 12.17 -8.10
N ARG A 205 -10.60 10.84 -8.15
CA ARG A 205 -11.36 9.89 -7.34
C ARG A 205 -11.14 10.12 -5.85
N ALA A 206 -9.88 10.23 -5.42
CA ALA A 206 -9.53 10.48 -4.03
C ALA A 206 -10.06 11.83 -3.54
N LEU A 207 -9.79 12.91 -4.29
CA LEU A 207 -10.21 14.27 -3.90
C LEU A 207 -11.73 14.43 -3.89
N ARG A 208 -12.49 13.65 -4.67
CA ARG A 208 -13.96 13.69 -4.63
C ARG A 208 -14.52 13.25 -3.27
N GLU A 209 -13.86 12.32 -2.59
CA GLU A 209 -14.26 11.87 -1.26
C GLU A 209 -13.96 12.94 -0.19
N TYR A 210 -12.89 13.71 -0.36
CA TYR A 210 -12.41 14.74 0.59
C TYR A 210 -12.77 16.17 0.18
N ARG A 211 -13.92 16.34 -0.49
CA ARG A 211 -14.46 17.63 -0.92
C ARG A 211 -15.41 18.21 0.11
#